data_AF-A0A2S7DMH2-F1
#
_entry.id   AF-A0A2S7DMH2-F1
#
_cell.length_a   1.000
_cell.length_b   1.000
_cell.length_c   1.000
_cell.angle_alpha   90.00
_cell.angle_beta   90.00
_cell.angle_gamma   90.00
#
_symmetry.space_group_name_H-M   'P 1'
#
loop_
_entity.id
_entity.type
_entity.pdbx_description
1 polymer ?
#
loop_
_entity_poly.entity_id
_entity_poly.type
_entity_poly.pdbx_seq_one_letter_code
_entity_poly.pdbx_strand_id
1 'polypeptide(L)' 'MDRSDMQVSDLLVLELRGFHDVYGRGPDFWDAYQRIMGIAAQAGGDMITLANEMAALAQRLGATDRAQLL' A
#
# COMPACT_ATOMS: atom_id res chain seq x y z
N MET A 1 -17.99 11.35 -16.06
CA MET A 1 -17.45 10.02 -15.76
C MET A 1 -16.73 10.16 -14.44
N ASP A 2 -17.39 9.71 -13.37
CA ASP A 2 -16.87 9.74 -12.00
C ASP A 2 -15.71 8.76 -11.94
N ARG A 3 -14.48 9.28 -12.05
CA ARG A 3 -13.30 8.51 -11.68
C ARG A 3 -13.37 8.44 -10.17
N SER A 4 -14.00 7.38 -9.65
CA SER A 4 -13.82 7.01 -8.26
C SER A 4 -12.31 6.89 -8.06
N ASP A 5 -11.75 7.89 -7.38
CA ASP A 5 -10.42 7.84 -6.83
C ASP A 5 -10.25 6.44 -6.25
N MET A 6 -9.30 5.69 -6.80
CA MET A 6 -8.99 4.36 -6.31
C MET A 6 -8.25 4.54 -4.98
N GLN A 7 -8.99 5.01 -3.97
CA GLN A 7 -8.58 4.99 -2.57
C GLN A 7 -8.16 3.56 -2.31
N VAL A 8 -6.95 3.34 -1.80
CA VAL A 8 -6.56 2.04 -1.25
C VAL A 8 -7.71 1.59 -0.36
N SER A 9 -8.43 0.57 -0.82
CA SER A 9 -9.66 0.12 -0.16
C SER A 9 -9.37 -0.16 1.31
N ASP A 10 -10.25 0.23 2.22
CA ASP A 10 -10.09 0.02 3.66
C ASP A 10 -9.72 -1.43 4.00
N LEU A 11 -10.16 -2.38 3.16
CA LEU A 11 -9.80 -3.79 3.25
C LEU A 11 -8.29 -4.06 3.06
N LEU A 12 -7.66 -3.41 2.07
CA LEU A 12 -6.22 -3.52 1.79
C LEU A 12 -5.40 -2.87 2.90
N VAL A 13 -5.89 -1.76 3.45
CA VAL A 13 -5.28 -1.10 4.63
C VAL A 13 -5.32 -2.02 5.84
N LEU A 14 -6.45 -2.69 6.07
CA LEU A 14 -6.61 -3.65 7.17
C LEU A 14 -5.69 -4.86 6.99
N GLU A 15 -5.60 -5.39 5.77
CA GLU A 15 -4.72 -6.52 5.44
C GLU A 15 -3.25 -6.18 5.70
N LEU A 16 -2.77 -5.06 5.15
CA LEU A 16 -1.37 -4.63 5.33
C LEU A 16 -1.03 -4.34 6.80
N ARG A 17 -1.98 -3.78 7.57
CA ARG A 17 -1.87 -3.62 9.04
C ARG A 17 -1.74 -4.96 9.75
N GLY A 18 -2.55 -5.95 9.37
CA GLY A 18 -2.47 -7.30 9.94
C GLY A 18 -1.10 -7.95 9.71
N PHE A 19 -0.53 -7.79 8.51
CA PHE A 19 0.82 -8.27 8.23
C PHE A 19 1.89 -7.52 9.05
N HIS A 20 1.75 -6.21 9.21
CA HIS A 20 2.68 -5.44 10.05
C HIS A 20 2.61 -5.83 11.53
N ASP A 21 1.41 -6.08 12.07
CA ASP A 21 1.25 -6.47 13.48
C ASP A 21 1.83 -7.86 13.77
N VAL A 22 1.76 -8.78 12.79
CA VAL A 22 2.25 -10.16 12.96
C VAL A 22 3.74 -10.29 12.63
N TYR A 23 4.22 -9.62 11.58
CA TYR A 23 5.56 -9.82 11.02
C TYR A 23 6.47 -8.58 11.12
N GLY A 24 5.95 -7.45 11.61
CA GLY A 24 6.67 -6.19 11.70
C GLY A 24 7.06 -5.65 10.32
N ARG A 25 8.34 -5.30 10.16
CA ARG A 25 8.93 -4.80 8.90
C ARG A 25 9.57 -5.93 8.06
N GLY A 26 9.20 -7.17 8.34
CA GLY A 26 9.78 -8.38 7.74
C GLY A 26 9.43 -8.56 6.25
N PRO A 27 10.06 -9.53 5.58
CA PRO A 27 9.82 -9.80 4.16
C PRO A 27 8.35 -10.09 3.84
N ASP A 28 7.62 -10.76 4.75
CA ASP A 28 6.19 -11.06 4.55
C ASP A 28 5.32 -9.79 4.41
N PHE A 29 5.67 -8.71 5.12
CA PHE A 29 4.99 -7.42 4.97
C PHE A 29 5.23 -6.82 3.57
N TRP A 30 6.47 -6.93 3.08
CA TRP A 30 6.83 -6.41 1.75
C TRP A 30 6.27 -7.24 0.61
N ASP A 31 6.14 -8.56 0.80
CA ASP A 31 5.47 -9.45 -0.17
C ASP A 31 3.98 -9.10 -0.28
N ALA A 32 3.30 -8.86 0.85
CA ALA A 32 1.92 -8.38 0.86
C ALA A 32 1.79 -7.02 0.17
N TYR A 33 2.68 -6.08 0.46
CA TYR A 33 2.74 -4.77 -0.19
C TYR A 33 2.85 -4.89 -1.72
N GLN A 34 3.78 -5.70 -2.21
CA GLN A 34 3.99 -5.90 -3.66
C GLN A 34 2.82 -6.59 -4.33
N ARG A 35 2.19 -7.57 -3.65
CA ARG A 35 0.99 -8.23 -4.17
C ARG A 35 -0.16 -7.25 -4.38
N ILE A 36 -0.39 -6.34 -3.44
CA ILE A 36 -1.43 -5.32 -3.52
C ILE A 36 -1.16 -4.37 -4.70
N MET A 37 0.08 -3.89 -4.84
CA MET A 37 0.51 -3.09 -5.99
C MET A 37 0.31 -3.83 -7.32
N GLY A 38 0.60 -5.12 -7.37
CA GLY A 38 0.43 -5.95 -8.57
C GLY A 38 -1.03 -6.19 -8.99
N ILE A 39 -1.95 -6.30 -8.02
CA ILE A 39 -3.39 -6.43 -8.30
C ILE A 39 -3.93 -5.12 -8.88
N ALA A 40 -3.56 -3.99 -8.28
CA ALA A 40 -4.03 -2.69 -8.75
C ALA A 40 -3.41 -2.27 -10.10
N ALA A 41 -2.16 -2.68 -10.38
CA ALA A 41 -1.55 -2.54 -11.70
C ALA A 41 -2.34 -3.26 -12.80
N GLN A 42 -2.82 -4.47 -12.51
CA GLN A 42 -3.65 -5.23 -13.44
C GLN A 42 -5.04 -4.62 -13.64
N ALA A 43 -5.56 -3.92 -12.62
CA ALA A 43 -6.84 -3.22 -12.71
C ALA A 43 -6.79 -1.94 -13.58
N GLY A 44 -5.59 -1.51 -14.01
CA GLY A 44 -5.41 -0.35 -14.90
C GLY A 44 -5.70 1.00 -14.24
N GLY A 45 -5.64 1.06 -12.91
CA GLY A 45 -5.83 2.28 -12.12
C GLY A 45 -4.64 3.25 -12.19
N ASP A 46 -4.79 4.41 -11.55
CA ASP A 46 -3.69 5.38 -11.42
C ASP A 46 -2.63 4.86 -10.45
N MET A 47 -1.59 4.24 -11.02
CA MET A 47 -0.48 3.66 -10.28
C MET A 47 0.35 4.67 -9.49
N ILE A 48 0.38 5.94 -9.92
CA ILE A 48 1.15 6.98 -9.21
C ILE A 48 0.43 7.32 -7.91
N THR A 49 -0.89 7.54 -7.99
CA THR A 49 -1.72 7.82 -6.82
C THR A 49 -1.68 6.65 -5.83
N LEU A 50 -1.83 5.42 -6.31
CA LEU A 50 -1.74 4.23 -5.47
C LEU A 50 -0.36 4.08 -4.80
N ALA A 51 0.73 4.26 -5.55
CA ALA A 51 2.07 4.15 -4.98
C ALA A 51 2.30 5.17 -3.86
N ASN A 52 1.80 6.39 -4.03
CA ASN A 52 1.87 7.45 -3.02
C ASN A 52 1.05 7.10 -1.76
N GLU A 53 -0.16 6.58 -1.94
CA GLU A 53 -1.02 6.15 -0.82
C GLU A 53 -0.40 4.99 -0.04
N MET A 54 0.11 3.98 -0.75
CA MET A 54 0.76 2.82 -0.14
C MET A 54 2.06 3.21 0.58
N ALA A 55 2.86 4.12 0.01
CA ALA A 55 4.06 4.64 0.66
C ALA A 55 3.72 5.41 1.94
N ALA A 56 2.67 6.25 1.92
CA ALA A 56 2.19 6.96 3.09
C ALA A 56 1.66 6.00 4.17
N LEU A 57 0.97 4.92 3.77
CA LEU A 57 0.51 3.88 4.69
C LEU A 57 1.69 3.16 5.36
N ALA A 58 2.66 2.69 4.58
CA ALA A 58 3.86 2.03 5.11
C ALA A 58 4.62 2.94 6.10
N GLN A 59 4.70 4.25 5.80
CA GLN A 59 5.31 5.22 6.70
C GLN A 59 4.50 5.38 8.01
N ARG A 60 3.16 5.46 7.94
CA ARG A 60 2.30 5.55 9.13
C ARG A 60 2.37 4.33 10.03
N LEU A 61 2.58 3.16 9.45
CA LEU A 61 2.83 1.92 10.19
C LEU A 61 4.23 1.88 10.81
N GLY A 62 5.11 2.82 10.42
CA GLY A 62 6.49 2.84 10.85
C GLY A 62 7.33 1.79 10.12
N ALA A 63 6.86 1.22 9.01
CA ALA A 63 7.62 0.27 8.21
C ALA A 63 8.78 0.94 7.44
N THR A 64 8.69 2.25 7.19
CA THR A 64 9.73 3.06 6.53
C THR A 64 10.01 4.36 7.28
N ASP A 65 11.30 4.66 7.48
CA ASP A 65 11.75 5.93 8.02
C ASP A 65 11.81 6.97 6.88
N ARG A 66 10.72 7.74 6.73
CA ARG A 66 10.53 8.74 5.65
C ARG A 66 10.67 8.17 4.24
N ALA A 67 9.54 7.81 3.63
CA ALA A 67 9.43 7.81 2.18
C ALA A 67 9.53 9.27 1.70
N GLN A 68 10.74 9.74 1.39
CA GLN A 68 10.89 11.01 0.67
C GLN A 68 10.34 10.80 -0.74
N LEU A 69 9.12 11.30 -0.95
CA LEU A 69 8.56 11.63 -2.26
C LEU A 69 9.56 12.58 -2.94
N LEU A 70 10.34 12.06 -3.89
CA LEU A 70 11.13 12.82 -4.87
C LEU A 70 10.47 12.66 -6.23
#